data_AF-A0A6P7GVC9-F1
#
_entry.id   AF-A0A6P7GVC9-F1
#
_cell.length_a   1.000
_cell.length_b   1.000
_cell.length_c   1.000
_cell.angle_alpha   90.00
_cell.angle_beta   90.00
_cell.angle_gamma   90.00
#
_symmetry.space_group_name_H-M   'P 1'
#
loop_
_entity.id
_entity.type
_entity.pdbx_description
1 polymer ?
#
loop_
_entity_poly.entity_id
_entity_poly.type
_entity_poly.pdbx_seq_one_letter_code
_entity_poly.pdbx_strand_id
1 'polypeptide(L)'
;MGYKEGSGLGKSEQGITKIIDINYQHGKRGLGLKLKRIEDTLKTWNFSIEEVNIKENLIWLKNEAASDYTEEELLTWIKEGEHVTDIKTQTEFCDEEILNNVVNAKVCSKKIF
;
A
#
# COMPACT_ATOMS: atom_id res chain seq x y z
N MET A 1 2.16 30.88 -41.58
CA MET A 1 1.01 30.57 -40.70
C MET A 1 1.55 29.71 -39.58
N GLY A 2 2.12 30.34 -38.55
CA GLY A 2 2.89 29.63 -37.52
C GLY A 2 2.54 30.15 -36.14
N TYR A 3 2.68 29.27 -35.16
CA TYR A 3 2.63 29.61 -33.75
C TYR A 3 3.67 30.70 -33.44
N LYS A 4 3.23 31.76 -32.76
CA LYS A 4 4.08 32.81 -32.21
C LYS A 4 3.85 32.83 -30.70
N GLU A 5 4.93 32.72 -29.95
CA GLU A 5 4.92 32.67 -28.49
C GLU A 5 4.20 33.89 -27.90
N GLY A 6 3.22 33.64 -27.02
CA GLY A 6 2.41 34.67 -26.37
C GLY A 6 1.24 35.24 -27.19
N SER A 7 1.06 34.83 -28.45
CA SER A 7 -0.06 35.27 -29.31
C SER A 7 -1.10 34.16 -29.54
N GLY A 8 -2.35 34.56 -29.77
CA GLY A 8 -3.44 33.64 -29.98
C GLY A 8 -3.34 32.90 -31.31
N LEU A 9 -3.80 31.66 -31.38
CA LEU A 9 -3.88 30.92 -32.65
C LEU A 9 -4.87 31.59 -33.63
N GLY A 10 -4.44 31.90 -34.87
CA GLY A 10 -5.32 32.44 -35.92
C GLY A 10 -4.61 33.40 -36.88
N LYS A 11 -5.24 33.72 -38.01
CA LYS A 11 -4.68 34.66 -39.01
C LYS A 11 -4.50 36.09 -38.46
N SER A 12 -5.28 36.46 -37.45
CA SER A 12 -5.27 37.76 -36.78
C SER A 12 -4.91 37.65 -35.29
N GLU A 13 -4.23 36.57 -34.90
CA GLU A 13 -3.75 36.32 -33.53
C GLU A 13 -4.85 36.32 -32.44
N GLN A 14 -6.10 35.99 -32.82
CA GLN A 14 -7.30 36.08 -31.98
C GLN A 14 -7.57 34.87 -31.06
N GLY A 15 -6.74 33.83 -31.14
CA GLY A 15 -6.91 32.63 -30.32
C GLY A 15 -6.64 32.87 -28.83
N ILE A 16 -7.02 31.91 -28.01
CA ILE A 16 -6.86 31.98 -26.56
C ILE A 16 -5.37 31.92 -26.21
N THR A 17 -4.85 32.94 -25.53
CA THR A 17 -3.43 33.06 -25.13
C THR A 17 -3.14 32.52 -23.74
N LYS A 18 -4.14 32.49 -22.86
CA LYS A 18 -4.04 31.99 -21.50
C LYS A 18 -4.94 30.79 -21.33
N ILE A 19 -4.43 29.74 -20.69
CA ILE A 19 -5.23 28.59 -20.28
C ILE A 19 -6.38 29.12 -19.42
N ILE A 20 -7.61 28.70 -19.74
CA ILE A 20 -8.79 29.08 -18.96
C ILE A 20 -8.59 28.47 -17.57
N ASP A 21 -8.54 29.33 -16.56
CA ASP A 21 -8.43 28.90 -15.17
C ASP A 21 -9.65 28.05 -14.83
N ILE A 22 -9.40 26.77 -14.52
CA ILE A 22 -10.47 25.84 -14.18
C ILE A 22 -10.81 26.13 -12.72
N ASN A 23 -11.97 26.75 -12.50
CA ASN A 23 -12.45 26.99 -11.15
C ASN A 23 -12.87 25.65 -10.53
N TYR A 24 -11.96 25.02 -9.76
CA TYR A 24 -12.23 23.75 -9.09
C TYR A 24 -13.43 23.93 -8.16
N GLN A 25 -14.54 23.25 -8.45
CA GLN A 25 -15.73 23.30 -7.60
C GLN A 25 -15.50 22.46 -6.35
N HIS A 26 -14.79 23.03 -5.38
CA HIS A 26 -14.65 22.44 -4.06
C HIS A 26 -16.01 22.43 -3.35
N GLY A 27 -16.46 21.24 -2.95
CA GLY A 27 -17.56 21.07 -2.00
C GLY A 27 -18.98 21.17 -2.53
N LYS A 28 -19.22 20.97 -3.84
CA LYS A 28 -20.58 20.80 -4.37
C LYS A 28 -20.75 19.41 -5.00
N ARG A 29 -21.13 18.44 -4.17
CA ARG A 29 -21.77 17.19 -4.64
C ARG A 29 -23.28 17.39 -4.53
N GLY A 30 -23.92 17.79 -5.63
CA GLY A 30 -25.37 18.02 -5.71
C GLY A 30 -25.86 19.40 -5.23
N LEU A 31 -27.18 19.61 -5.28
CA LEU A 31 -27.88 20.82 -4.84
C LEU A 31 -27.77 20.99 -3.32
N GLY A 32 -26.84 21.85 -2.87
CA GLY A 32 -26.87 22.45 -1.53
C GLY A 32 -26.00 21.81 -0.44
N LEU A 33 -25.30 20.69 -0.70
CA LEU A 33 -24.49 20.04 0.33
C LEU A 33 -23.10 20.71 0.47
N LYS A 34 -22.95 21.65 1.41
CA LYS A 34 -21.64 22.18 1.84
C LYS A 34 -21.09 21.37 3.01
N LEU A 35 -20.13 20.48 2.76
CA LEU A 35 -19.42 19.75 3.82
C LEU A 35 -18.26 20.62 4.34
N LYS A 36 -18.31 21.00 5.62
CA LYS A 36 -17.31 21.86 6.29
C LYS A 36 -15.91 21.23 6.48
N ARG A 37 -15.67 19.99 6.01
CA ARG A 37 -14.47 19.18 6.32
C ARG A 37 -13.77 18.57 5.10
N ILE A 38 -13.94 19.16 3.92
CA ILE A 38 -13.24 18.66 2.70
C ILE A 38 -11.77 19.08 2.68
N GLU A 39 -11.41 20.16 3.37
CA GLU A 39 -10.03 20.68 3.42
C GLU A 39 -9.04 19.65 3.99
N ASP A 40 -9.49 18.81 4.95
CA ASP A 40 -8.66 17.75 5.52
C ASP A 40 -8.39 16.60 4.55
N THR A 41 -9.25 16.39 3.54
CA THR A 41 -9.06 15.32 2.53
C THR A 41 -7.98 15.64 1.50
N LEU A 42 -7.53 16.91 1.44
CA LEU A 42 -6.45 17.37 0.56
C LEU A 42 -5.09 17.42 1.28
N LYS A 43 -5.05 17.18 2.59
CA LYS A 43 -3.79 17.13 3.33
C LYS A 43 -3.04 15.86 2.94
N THR A 44 -1.93 16.04 2.24
CA THR A 44 -0.94 14.98 2.03
C THR A 44 -0.30 14.65 3.37
N TRP A 45 -0.19 13.35 3.67
CA TRP A 45 0.49 12.89 4.88
C TRP A 45 1.94 13.38 4.87
N ASN A 46 2.36 14.06 5.94
CA ASN A 46 3.71 14.58 6.05
C ASN A 46 4.49 13.73 7.06
N PHE A 47 5.34 12.86 6.53
CA PHE A 47 6.22 11.98 7.31
C PHE A 47 7.17 12.73 8.25
N SER A 48 7.43 14.02 8.01
CA SER A 48 8.28 14.83 8.88
C SER A 48 7.59 15.38 10.13
N ILE A 49 6.26 15.25 10.22
CA ILE A 49 5.47 15.73 11.38
C ILE A 49 5.35 14.63 12.44
N GLU A 50 5.48 13.36 12.05
CA GLU A 50 5.27 12.22 12.92
C GLU A 50 6.60 11.59 13.35
N GLU A 51 7.01 11.82 14.59
CA GLU A 51 8.09 11.06 15.23
C GLU A 51 7.50 9.88 15.99
N VAL A 52 7.43 8.71 15.34
CA VAL A 52 7.02 7.45 16.00
C VAL A 52 8.22 6.87 16.75
N ASN A 53 8.39 7.26 18.02
CA ASN A 53 9.40 6.68 18.90
C ASN A 53 8.75 5.72 19.92
N ILE A 54 8.52 4.48 19.48
CA ILE A 54 7.95 3.41 20.31
C ILE A 54 9.09 2.47 20.69
N LYS A 55 9.24 2.20 21.99
CA LYS A 55 10.21 1.20 22.47
C LYS A 55 9.68 -0.20 22.17
N GLU A 56 10.38 -0.94 21.32
CA GLU A 56 10.04 -2.32 20.99
C GLU A 56 10.70 -3.30 21.98
N ASN A 57 9.96 -4.35 22.34
CA ASN A 57 10.48 -5.42 23.20
C ASN A 57 11.10 -6.52 22.35
N LEU A 58 12.37 -6.84 22.63
CA LEU A 58 13.09 -7.92 21.96
C LEU A 58 12.84 -9.25 22.68
N ILE A 59 12.28 -10.22 21.97
CA ILE A 59 12.10 -11.59 22.45
C ILE A 59 13.01 -12.49 21.63
N TRP A 60 14.06 -13.02 22.27
CA TRP A 60 15.03 -13.90 21.64
C TRP A 60 14.65 -15.36 21.82
N LEU A 61 14.81 -16.16 20.77
CA LEU A 61 14.71 -17.62 20.87
C LEU A 61 15.93 -18.15 21.65
N LYS A 62 15.70 -19.02 22.63
CA LYS A 62 16.77 -19.68 23.36
C LYS A 62 17.26 -20.87 22.55
N ASN A 63 18.56 -20.92 22.27
CA ASN A 63 19.17 -22.12 21.74
C ASN A 63 19.61 -23.01 22.90
N GLU A 64 18.73 -23.92 23.31
CA GLU A 64 19.01 -24.89 24.39
C GLU A 64 19.70 -26.15 23.86
N ALA A 65 19.75 -26.35 22.55
CA ALA A 65 20.40 -27.49 21.91
C ALA A 65 21.87 -27.17 21.60
N ALA A 66 22.78 -27.91 22.23
CA ALA A 66 24.15 -28.05 21.78
C ALA A 66 24.21 -29.31 20.92
N SER A 67 24.08 -29.16 19.61
CA SER A 67 24.16 -30.32 18.71
C SER A 67 24.89 -29.94 17.45
N ASP A 68 26.16 -30.30 17.43
CA ASP A 68 26.88 -30.51 16.18
C ASP A 68 26.20 -31.69 15.49
N TYR A 69 25.35 -31.40 14.51
CA TYR A 69 24.71 -32.44 13.70
C TYR A 69 25.72 -33.04 12.73
N THR A 70 25.72 -34.36 12.59
CA THR A 70 26.53 -35.04 11.58
C THR A 70 25.88 -34.94 10.21
N GLU A 71 26.68 -35.05 9.14
CA GLU A 71 26.18 -35.01 7.76
C GLU A 71 25.14 -36.11 7.50
N GLU A 72 25.38 -37.31 8.02
CA GLU A 72 24.49 -38.47 7.88
C GLU A 72 23.11 -38.19 8.50
N GLU A 73 23.06 -37.55 9.68
CA GLU A 73 21.80 -37.17 10.33
C GLU A 73 21.03 -36.13 9.51
N LEU A 74 21.72 -35.11 9.00
CA LEU A 74 21.08 -34.05 8.20
C LEU A 74 20.50 -34.58 6.88
N LEU A 75 21.15 -35.57 6.26
CA LEU A 75 20.63 -36.21 5.06
C LEU A 75 19.31 -36.95 5.31
N THR A 76 19.08 -37.47 6.53
CA THR A 76 17.80 -38.13 6.87
C THR A 76 16.63 -37.14 7.04
N TRP A 77 16.90 -35.84 7.19
CA TRP A 77 15.86 -34.83 7.42
C TRP A 77 15.19 -34.35 6.12
N ILE A 78 15.84 -34.57 4.98
CA ILE A 78 15.31 -34.18 3.67
C ILE A 78 14.12 -35.09 3.36
N LYS A 79 12.95 -34.49 3.14
CA LYS A 79 11.73 -35.18 2.74
C LYS A 79 11.24 -34.61 1.42
N GLU A 80 11.17 -35.46 0.41
CA GLU A 80 10.53 -35.13 -0.87
C GLU A 80 9.04 -35.45 -0.78
N GLY A 81 8.20 -34.58 -1.33
CA GLY A 81 6.75 -34.71 -1.31
C GLY A 81 6.11 -33.96 -2.46
N GLU A 82 4.79 -34.06 -2.56
CA GLU A 82 4.04 -33.31 -3.56
C GLU A 82 4.12 -31.80 -3.32
N HIS A 83 4.10 -31.04 -4.41
CA HIS A 83 4.12 -29.58 -4.33
C HIS A 83 2.78 -29.05 -3.80
N VAL A 84 2.81 -28.49 -2.59
CA VAL A 84 1.65 -27.87 -1.95
C VAL A 84 1.61 -26.37 -2.25
N THR A 85 0.54 -25.91 -2.90
CA THR A 85 0.31 -24.50 -3.24
C THR A 85 -0.57 -23.75 -2.26
N ASP A 86 -1.39 -24.47 -1.49
CA ASP A 86 -2.34 -23.86 -0.56
C ASP A 86 -1.68 -23.61 0.79
N ILE A 87 -1.64 -22.34 1.21
CA ILE A 87 -1.09 -21.94 2.50
C ILE A 87 -2.02 -22.29 3.66
N LYS A 88 -3.32 -22.44 3.42
CA LYS A 88 -4.32 -22.67 4.49
C LYS A 88 -4.14 -24.01 5.20
N THR A 89 -3.45 -24.95 4.58
CA THR A 89 -3.15 -26.27 5.15
C THR A 89 -1.97 -26.25 6.12
N GLN A 90 -1.22 -25.15 6.22
CA GLN A 90 -0.03 -25.03 7.06
C GLN A 90 -0.37 -24.57 8.50
N THR A 91 -0.94 -25.46 9.30
CA THR A 91 -1.43 -25.16 10.65
C THR A 91 -0.57 -25.75 11.79
N GLU A 92 0.61 -26.29 11.48
CA GLU A 92 1.49 -26.96 12.46
C GLU A 92 2.00 -26.01 13.55
N PHE A 93 2.28 -24.75 13.20
CA PHE A 93 2.84 -23.74 14.10
C PHE A 93 1.93 -22.52 14.28
N CYS A 94 0.71 -22.57 13.75
CA CYS A 94 -0.25 -21.47 13.80
C CYS A 94 -1.67 -22.01 13.80
N ASP A 95 -2.53 -21.43 14.62
CA ASP A 95 -3.95 -21.77 14.67
C ASP A 95 -4.62 -21.52 13.30
N GLU A 96 -5.46 -22.47 12.87
CA GLU A 96 -6.17 -22.41 11.60
C GLU A 96 -7.07 -21.17 11.48
N GLU A 97 -7.74 -20.77 12.56
CA GLU A 97 -8.63 -19.61 12.55
C GLU A 97 -7.83 -18.32 12.37
N ILE A 98 -6.72 -18.18 13.10
CA ILE A 98 -5.82 -17.03 12.99
C ILE A 98 -5.23 -16.93 11.58
N LEU A 99 -4.73 -18.05 11.05
CA LEU A 99 -4.16 -18.12 9.72
C LEU A 99 -5.18 -17.70 8.66
N ASN A 100 -6.39 -18.25 8.71
CA ASN A 100 -7.47 -17.91 7.78
C ASN A 100 -7.86 -16.43 7.86
N ASN A 101 -7.97 -15.88 9.07
CA ASN A 101 -8.30 -14.48 9.28
C ASN A 101 -7.24 -13.54 8.67
N VAL A 102 -5.95 -13.84 8.85
CA VAL A 102 -4.86 -13.05 8.25
C VAL A 102 -4.86 -13.14 6.72
N VAL A 103 -5.05 -14.34 6.18
CA VAL A 103 -5.12 -14.55 4.72
C VAL A 103 -6.29 -13.77 4.12
N ASN A 104 -7.48 -13.85 4.73
CA ASN A 104 -8.66 -13.13 4.27
C ASN A 104 -8.46 -11.60 4.32
N ALA A 105 -7.87 -11.08 5.40
CA ALA A 105 -7.57 -9.65 5.51
C ALA A 105 -6.62 -9.16 4.41
N LYS A 106 -5.57 -9.94 4.07
CA LYS A 106 -4.65 -9.61 2.97
C LYS A 106 -5.32 -9.65 1.59
N VAL A 107 -6.27 -10.55 1.37
CA VAL A 107 -7.04 -10.59 0.12
C VAL A 107 -7.94 -9.37 0.01
N CYS A 108 -8.60 -8.97 1.10
CA CYS A 108 -9.44 -7.78 1.13
C CYS A 108 -8.66 -6.49 0.86
N SER A 109 -7.47 -6.32 1.42
CA SER A 109 -6.66 -5.11 1.19
C SER A 109 -6.20 -4.96 -0.25
N LYS A 110 -5.94 -6.06 -0.97
CA LYS A 110 -5.61 -6.04 -2.40
C LYS A 110 -6.75 -5.59 -3.31
N LYS A 111 -8.02 -5.68 -2.87
CA LYS A 111 -9.19 -5.26 -3.68
C LYS A 111 -9.49 -3.76 -3.58
N ILE A 112 -8.84 -3.05 -2.65
CA ILE A 112 -9.13 -1.64 -2.37
C ILE A 112 -8.23 -0.68 -3.18
N PHE A 113 -7.26 -1.20 -3.93
CA PHE A 113 -6.38 -0.44 -4.83
C PHE A 113 -6.70 -0.70 -6.29
#